data_AF-A0A2M8F5W2-F1
#
_entry.id   AF-A0A2M8F5W2-F1
#
_cell.length_a   1.000
_cell.length_b   1.000
_cell.length_c   1.000
_cell.angle_alpha   90.00
_cell.angle_beta   90.00
_cell.angle_gamma   90.00
#
_symmetry.space_group_name_H-M   'P 1'
#
loop_
_entity.id
_entity.type
_entity.pdbx_description
1 polymer ?
#
loop_
_entity_poly.entity_id
_entity_poly.type
_entity_poly.pdbx_seq_one_letter_code
_entity_poly.pdbx_strand_id
1 'polypeptide(L)' 'MKIKDMHPFNRMVLGAFSGSLLGMAAGLIISYIIFVILLQIPSGGAETIPTQLPLFLGMGGGAVIGSLLGGISINKN' A
#
# COMPACT_ATOMS: atom_id res chain seq x y z
N MET A 1 20.08 18.30 6.45
CA MET A 1 20.73 17.12 7.06
C MET A 1 20.77 16.03 6.01
N LYS A 2 21.93 15.52 5.61
CA LYS A 2 21.97 14.49 4.55
C LYS A 2 21.52 13.16 5.17
N ILE A 3 20.67 12.42 4.48
CA ILE A 3 20.11 11.13 4.95
C ILE A 3 21.21 10.12 5.31
N LYS A 4 22.41 10.27 4.73
CA LYS A 4 23.59 9.43 4.99
C LYS A 4 24.18 9.60 6.40
N ASP A 5 23.88 10.69 7.10
CA ASP A 5 24.42 10.98 8.43
C ASP A 5 23.51 10.41 9.55
N MET A 6 22.35 9.86 9.20
CA MET A 6 21.40 9.30 10.16
C MET A 6 21.76 7.87 10.56
N HIS A 7 21.51 7.52 11.83
CA HIS A 7 21.65 6.16 12.35
C HIS A 7 20.97 5.15 11.41
N PRO A 8 21.58 4.00 11.09
CA PRO A 8 21.09 3.05 10.10
C PRO A 8 19.63 2.61 10.36
N PHE A 9 19.26 2.49 11.64
CA PHE A 9 17.88 2.25 12.05
C PHE A 9 16.91 3.35 11.58
N ASN A 10 17.24 4.62 11.76
CA ASN A 10 16.35 5.72 11.37
C ASN A 10 16.19 5.81 9.85
N ARG A 11 17.24 5.47 9.09
CA ARG A 11 17.15 5.38 7.61
C ARG A 11 16.18 4.27 7.20
N MET A 12 16.29 3.09 7.81
CA MET A 12 15.40 1.96 7.56
C MET A 12 13.94 2.30 7.92
N VAL A 13 13.70 2.92 9.08
CA VAL A 13 12.35 3.35 9.50
C VAL A 13 11.78 4.38 8.53
N LEU A 14 12.55 5.38 8.12
CA LEU A 14 12.10 6.40 7.17
C LEU A 14 11.74 5.77 5.81
N GLY A 15 12.52 4.78 5.37
CA GLY A 15 12.24 4.02 4.14
C GLY A 15 11.01 3.16 4.24
N ALA A 16 10.85 2.44 5.35
CA ALA A 16 9.63 1.66 5.60
C ALA A 16 8.40 2.57 5.69
N PHE A 17 8.51 3.74 6.31
CA PHE A 17 7.41 4.68 6.45
C PHE A 17 6.99 5.28 5.10
N SER A 18 7.95 5.84 4.35
CA SER A 18 7.70 6.39 3.01
C SER A 18 7.23 5.33 2.02
N GLY A 19 7.80 4.12 2.08
CA GLY A 19 7.35 2.98 1.32
C GLY A 19 5.94 2.54 1.67
N SER A 20 5.57 2.52 2.95
CA SER A 20 4.21 2.19 3.39
C SER A 20 3.19 3.22 2.89
N LEU A 21 3.54 4.51 2.91
CA LEU A 21 2.68 5.58 2.46
C LEU A 21 2.42 5.48 0.94
N LEU A 22 3.48 5.23 0.17
CA LEU A 22 3.38 4.99 -1.28
C LEU A 22 2.59 3.73 -1.59
N GLY A 23 2.82 2.66 -0.82
CA GLY A 23 2.11 1.40 -0.93
C GLY A 23 0.63 1.50 -0.61
N MET A 24 0.24 2.28 0.40
CA MET A 24 -1.16 2.57 0.71
C MET A 24 -1.83 3.32 -0.44
N ALA A 25 -1.16 4.33 -1.01
CA ALA A 25 -1.71 5.09 -2.14
C ALA A 25 -1.90 4.20 -3.37
N ALA A 26 -0.89 3.40 -3.73
CA ALA A 26 -0.98 2.45 -4.83
C ALA A 26 -2.05 1.38 -4.60
N GLY A 27 -2.12 0.85 -3.38
CA GLY A 27 -3.11 -0.14 -2.97
C GLY A 27 -4.55 0.39 -3.00
N LEU A 28 -4.76 1.66 -2.64
CA LEU A 28 -6.05 2.34 -2.80
C LEU A 28 -6.47 2.44 -4.26
N ILE A 29 -5.55 2.85 -5.14
CA ILE A 29 -5.83 2.98 -6.58
C ILE A 29 -6.22 1.62 -7.17
N ILE A 30 -5.45 0.57 -6.87
CA ILE A 30 -5.74 -0.79 -7.34
C ILE A 30 -7.11 -1.27 -6.83
N SER A 31 -7.40 -1.04 -5.56
CA SER A 31 -8.69 -1.43 -4.96
C SER A 31 -9.87 -0.72 -5.58
N TYR A 32 -9.71 0.58 -5.87
CA TYR A 32 -10.71 1.37 -6.55
C TYR A 32 -10.97 0.84 -7.96
N ILE A 33 -9.90 0.51 -8.71
CA ILE A 33 -10.04 -0.10 -10.04
C ILE A 33 -10.81 -1.43 -9.96
N ILE A 34 -10.45 -2.31 -9.02
CA ILE A 34 -11.15 -3.58 -8.80
C ILE A 34 -12.64 -3.34 -8.47
N PHE A 35 -12.93 -2.35 -7.62
CA PHE A 35 -14.30 -1.99 -7.28
C PHE A 35 -15.11 -1.50 -8.49
N VAL A 36 -14.52 -0.66 -9.33
CA VAL A 36 -15.16 -0.18 -10.57
C VAL A 36 -15.40 -1.35 -11.54
N ILE A 37 -14.46 -2.28 -11.67
CA ILE A 37 -14.63 -3.49 -12.50
C ILE A 37 -15.76 -4.36 -11.93
N LEU A 38 -15.80 -4.58 -10.63
CA LEU A 38 -16.85 -5.38 -9.97
C LEU A 38 -18.25 -4.75 -10.14
N LEU A 39 -18.36 -3.42 -10.11
CA LEU A 39 -19.60 -2.70 -10.39
C LEU A 39 -20.13 -2.90 -11.82
N GLN A 40 -19.25 -3.18 -12.79
CA GLN A 40 -19.64 -3.41 -14.18
C GLN A 40 -20.06 -4.85 -14.46
N ILE A 41 -19.81 -5.79 -13.54
CA ILE A 41 -20.24 -7.18 -13.68
C ILE A 41 -21.68 -7.28 -13.16
N PRO A 42 -22.68 -7.52 -14.03
CA PRO A 42 -24.07 -7.69 -13.62
C PRO A 42 -24.18 -8.99 -12.83
N SER A 43 -23.95 -8.89 -11.53
CA SER A 43 -23.89 -10.04 -10.63
C SER A 43 -25.14 -9.98 -9.77
N GLY A 44 -26.06 -10.91 -10.02
CA GLY A 44 -27.26 -11.17 -9.21
C GLY A 44 -26.96 -11.68 -7.79
N GLY A 45 -25.84 -11.26 -7.20
CA GLY A 45 -25.33 -11.65 -5.90
C GLY A 45 -24.25 -10.69 -5.33
N ALA A 46 -23.99 -9.53 -5.96
CA ALA A 46 -23.00 -8.55 -5.46
C ALA A 46 -23.48 -7.74 -4.25
N GLU A 47 -24.75 -7.88 -3.84
CA GLU A 47 -25.31 -7.12 -2.71
C GLU A 47 -24.66 -7.45 -1.36
N THR A 48 -23.88 -8.53 -1.27
CA THR A 48 -23.27 -8.99 -0.02
C THR A 48 -21.78 -8.72 0.11
N ILE A 49 -21.09 -8.16 -0.90
CA ILE A 49 -19.66 -7.83 -0.74
C ILE A 49 -19.56 -6.45 -0.08
N PRO A 50 -19.10 -6.34 1.17
CA PRO A 50 -18.91 -5.04 1.79
C PRO A 50 -17.92 -4.24 0.96
N THR A 51 -18.38 -3.08 0.46
CA THR A 51 -17.64 -2.16 -0.41
C THR A 51 -16.31 -1.69 0.19
N GLN A 52 -16.16 -1.85 1.51
CA GLN A 52 -14.98 -1.50 2.28
C GLN A 52 -13.88 -2.56 2.20
N LEU A 53 -14.23 -3.84 1.96
CA LEU A 53 -13.28 -4.95 1.98
C LEU A 53 -12.17 -4.81 0.94
N PRO A 54 -12.45 -4.49 -0.34
CA PRO A 54 -11.39 -4.28 -1.34
C PRO A 54 -10.48 -3.12 -0.93
N LEU A 55 -11.06 -2.02 -0.42
CA LEU A 55 -10.33 -0.84 0.02
C LEU A 55 -9.36 -1.14 1.17
N PHE A 56 -9.84 -1.83 2.22
CA PHE A 56 -9.02 -2.24 3.36
C PHE A 56 -7.94 -3.22 2.94
N LEU A 57 -8.26 -4.17 2.04
CA LEU A 57 -7.30 -5.16 1.59
C LEU A 57 -6.16 -4.52 0.79
N GLY A 58 -6.47 -3.60 -0.13
CA GLY A 58 -5.42 -2.91 -0.88
C GLY A 58 -4.68 -1.87 -0.06
N MET A 59 -5.32 -1.12 0.84
CA MET A 59 -4.61 -0.24 1.77
C MET A 59 -3.67 -1.02 2.67
N GLY A 60 -4.17 -2.07 3.33
CA GLY A 60 -3.39 -2.87 4.27
C GLY A 60 -2.29 -3.66 3.57
N GLY A 61 -2.62 -4.37 2.49
CA GLY A 61 -1.64 -5.11 1.69
C GLY A 61 -0.62 -4.19 1.04
N GLY A 62 -1.06 -3.05 0.52
CA GLY A 62 -0.21 -2.01 -0.04
C GLY A 62 0.75 -1.42 1.00
N ALA A 63 0.28 -1.09 2.20
CA ALA A 63 1.11 -0.60 3.29
C ALA A 63 2.21 -1.58 3.66
N VAL A 64 1.86 -2.86 3.81
CA VAL A 64 2.80 -3.92 4.20
C VAL A 64 3.86 -4.12 3.11
N ILE A 65 3.45 -4.34 1.86
CA ILE A 65 4.38 -4.54 0.73
C ILE A 65 5.24 -3.30 0.52
N GLY A 66 4.63 -2.11 0.56
CA GLY A 66 5.32 -0.83 0.43
C GLY A 66 6.35 -0.62 1.53
N SER A 67 6.04 -0.96 2.78
CA SER A 67 6.98 -0.81 3.91
C SER A 67 8.19 -1.73 3.77
N LEU A 68 7.98 -2.98 3.33
CA LEU A 68 9.04 -3.94 3.10
C LEU A 68 9.96 -3.47 1.97
N LEU A 69 9.38 -3.04 0.85
CA LEU A 69 10.15 -2.55 -0.30
C LEU A 69 10.90 -1.26 0.01
N GLY A 70 10.27 -0.31 0.70
CA GLY A 70 10.89 0.96 1.08
C GLY A 70 12.02 0.79 2.10
N GLY A 71 11.84 -0.10 3.09
CA GLY A 71 12.89 -0.44 4.05
C GLY A 71 14.10 -1.10 3.38
N ILE A 72 13.88 -2.04 2.44
CA ILE A 72 14.94 -2.71 1.69
C ILE A 72 15.64 -1.74 0.73
N SER A 73 14.88 -0.89 0.03
CA SER A 73 15.42 0.04 -0.97
C SER A 73 16.38 1.06 -0.35
N ILE A 74 16.05 1.60 0.83
CA ILE A 74 16.92 2.54 1.52
C ILE A 74 18.12 1.87 2.20
N ASN A 75 18.00 0.61 2.63
CA ASN A 75 19.14 -0.12 3.20
C ASN A 75 20.20 -0.50 2.14
N LYS A 76 19.84 -0.52 0.85
CA LYS A 76 20.79 -0.77 -0.25
C LYS A 76 21.59 0.48 -0.69
N ASN A 77 21.24 1.68 -0.22
CA ASN A 77 21.81 2.97 -0.66
C ASN A 77 22.48 3.75 0.49
#